data_AF-A0A438GPQ7-F1
#
_entry.id   AF-A0A438GPQ7-F1
#
_cell.length_a   1.000
_cell.length_b   1.000
_cell.length_c   1.000
_cell.angle_alpha   90.00
_cell.angle_beta   90.00
_cell.angle_gamma   90.00
#
_symmetry.space_group_name_H-M   'P 1'
#
loop_
_entity.id
_entity.type
_entity.pdbx_description
1 polymer ?
#
loop_
_entity_poly.entity_id
_entity_poly.type
_entity_poly.pdbx_seq_one_letter_code
_entity_poly.pdbx_strand_id
1 'polypeptide(L)'
;MVLWKSGVPFHSRWTSPRGSHISPVIGYRYCPNLVSFPRGGLPTPNLRSLRIVYCEKLKSLPQRMHTLLTSLQDLYIDDCPEIDSFPEGGLPTNLSSLYIVNCNKLLACWMEWGLQTLPFLRTLQIAGNEKERFPEERFLPSTLTSLEIRGFPNLKSLDNKGLQHLTSLETLEISKCEKLKSFPKQGLPSSLSRLYIEECPLLKKRCQRDKGKEWPNVSHIPCIAFDIHYPENTEVILS
;
A
#
# COMPACT_ATOMS: atom_id res chain seq x y z
N MET A 1 21.91 -16.79 -10.03
CA MET A 1 23.04 -15.94 -9.63
C MET A 1 22.98 -14.65 -10.45
N VAL A 2 22.39 -13.59 -9.90
CA VAL A 2 22.73 -12.19 -10.19
C VAL A 2 22.52 -11.44 -8.87
N LEU A 3 23.59 -10.79 -8.42
CA LEU A 3 23.73 -10.08 -7.16
C LEU A 3 23.32 -8.61 -7.34
N TRP A 4 22.88 -8.01 -6.24
CA TRP A 4 22.49 -6.62 -6.01
C TRP A 4 23.38 -5.55 -6.67
N LYS A 5 22.76 -4.46 -7.16
CA LYS A 5 22.90 -3.04 -6.72
C LYS A 5 22.39 -2.07 -7.81
N SER A 6 21.44 -1.20 -7.46
CA SER A 6 21.48 0.27 -7.60
C SER A 6 20.09 0.89 -7.51
N GLY A 7 19.96 2.00 -6.78
CA GLY A 7 18.77 2.85 -6.71
C GLY A 7 17.99 2.71 -5.41
N VAL A 8 18.27 3.57 -4.44
CA VAL A 8 17.47 3.74 -3.20
C VAL A 8 16.66 5.02 -3.37
N PRO A 9 15.39 5.03 -2.97
CA PRO A 9 14.94 6.07 -2.05
C PRO A 9 14.55 5.47 -0.68
N PHE A 10 14.97 6.15 0.37
CA PHE A 10 14.71 5.87 1.80
C PHE A 10 13.20 5.66 2.05
N HIS A 11 12.74 4.62 2.75
CA HIS A 11 12.69 4.55 4.21
C HIS A 11 12.88 3.10 4.74
N SER A 12 13.64 2.99 5.84
CA SER A 12 13.95 1.80 6.65
C SER A 12 15.01 0.80 6.14
N ARG A 13 16.02 0.67 7.01
CA ARG A 13 17.31 -0.01 6.92
C ARG A 13 17.13 -1.53 7.13
N TRP A 14 17.67 -2.40 6.26
CA TRP A 14 17.70 -3.84 6.56
C TRP A 14 19.02 -4.50 6.11
N THR A 15 19.82 -4.93 7.09
CA THR A 15 21.00 -5.79 6.93
C THR A 15 20.67 -7.19 7.46
N SER A 16 20.98 -8.25 6.72
CA SER A 16 20.98 -9.63 7.25
C SER A 16 22.36 -10.00 7.81
N PRO A 17 22.45 -10.65 8.99
CA PRO A 17 23.67 -11.34 9.42
C PRO A 17 23.81 -12.69 8.72
N ARG A 18 25.07 -13.10 8.53
CA ARG A 18 25.51 -14.29 7.79
C ARG A 18 25.10 -15.60 8.47
N GLY A 19 24.72 -16.58 7.67
CA GLY A 19 24.53 -17.99 8.06
C GLY A 19 23.75 -18.73 6.98
N SER A 20 24.20 -19.92 6.59
CA SER A 20 23.74 -20.74 5.48
C SER A 20 22.29 -21.26 5.59
N HIS A 21 21.32 -20.36 5.47
CA HIS A 21 19.90 -20.67 5.31
C HIS A 21 19.36 -19.85 4.13
N ILE A 22 18.48 -20.43 3.30
CA ILE A 22 17.76 -19.71 2.26
C ILE A 22 17.20 -18.44 2.90
N SER A 23 17.64 -17.28 2.42
CA SER A 23 17.29 -16.01 3.05
C SER A 23 15.76 -15.91 3.16
N PRO A 24 15.20 -15.46 4.31
CA PRO A 24 13.76 -15.30 4.48
C PRO A 24 13.20 -14.15 3.62
N VAL A 25 14.00 -13.65 2.67
CA VAL A 25 13.70 -12.57 1.76
C VAL A 25 14.16 -12.99 0.37
N ILE A 26 13.26 -12.92 -0.61
CA ILE A 26 13.55 -13.11 -2.03
C ILE A 26 13.16 -11.83 -2.75
N GLY A 27 14.05 -11.35 -3.61
CA GLY A 27 13.83 -10.17 -4.42
C GLY A 27 14.12 -10.44 -5.89
N TYR A 28 13.16 -10.18 -6.77
CA TYR A 28 13.33 -10.08 -8.22
C TYR A 28 13.39 -8.60 -8.56
N ARG A 29 14.50 -8.14 -9.15
CA ARG A 29 14.68 -6.74 -9.54
C ARG A 29 15.19 -6.67 -10.97
N TYR A 30 14.64 -5.77 -11.78
CA TYR A 30 15.11 -5.52 -13.14
C TYR A 30 15.29 -6.82 -13.94
N CYS A 31 14.23 -7.62 -14.00
CA CYS A 31 14.25 -8.92 -14.68
C CYS A 31 13.55 -8.83 -16.05
N PRO A 32 14.22 -8.33 -17.11
CA PRO A 32 13.58 -8.01 -18.40
C PRO A 32 13.14 -9.24 -19.21
N ASN A 33 13.53 -10.45 -18.80
CA ASN A 33 13.18 -11.71 -19.46
C ASN A 33 12.29 -12.61 -18.60
N LEU A 34 11.97 -12.20 -17.37
CA LEU A 34 11.09 -12.98 -16.50
C LEU A 34 9.64 -12.75 -16.92
N VAL A 35 9.07 -13.71 -17.64
CA VAL A 35 7.68 -13.65 -18.11
C VAL A 35 6.71 -14.30 -17.12
N SER A 36 7.14 -15.38 -16.46
CA SER A 36 6.34 -16.13 -15.51
C SER A 36 7.20 -16.93 -14.54
N PHE A 37 6.60 -17.34 -13.43
CA PHE A 37 7.19 -18.30 -12.49
C PHE A 37 6.94 -19.75 -12.97
N PRO A 38 7.73 -20.72 -12.51
CA PRO A 38 7.47 -22.14 -12.79
C PRO A 38 6.04 -22.54 -12.40
N ARG A 39 5.42 -23.45 -13.16
CA ARG A 39 4.04 -23.91 -12.90
C ARG A 39 3.83 -24.47 -11.48
N GLY A 40 4.88 -25.04 -10.89
CA GLY A 40 4.88 -25.54 -9.51
C GLY A 40 4.90 -24.45 -8.43
N GLY A 41 4.89 -23.17 -8.80
CA GLY A 41 5.01 -22.04 -7.88
C GLY A 41 6.44 -21.84 -7.36
N LEU A 42 6.55 -21.18 -6.22
CA LEU A 42 7.82 -20.96 -5.52
C LEU A 42 7.82 -21.78 -4.21
N PRO A 43 8.48 -22.96 -4.16
CA PRO A 43 8.41 -23.87 -3.02
C PRO A 43 9.35 -23.40 -1.89
N THR A 44 9.06 -22.24 -1.33
CA THR A 44 9.85 -21.59 -0.27
C THR A 44 8.98 -21.32 0.95
N PRO A 45 8.61 -22.36 1.74
CA PRO A 45 7.63 -22.23 2.83
C PRO A 45 8.09 -21.31 3.96
N ASN A 46 9.41 -21.13 4.12
CA ASN A 46 10.03 -20.26 5.13
C ASN A 46 10.26 -18.82 4.63
N LEU A 47 9.82 -18.49 3.41
CA LEU A 47 9.95 -17.14 2.86
C LEU A 47 9.06 -16.17 3.65
N ARG A 48 9.66 -15.09 4.17
CA ARG A 48 8.93 -14.04 4.90
C ARG A 48 8.67 -12.80 4.07
N SER A 49 9.56 -12.46 3.14
CA SER A 49 9.41 -11.28 2.28
C SER A 49 9.66 -11.61 0.82
N LEU A 50 8.72 -11.24 -0.04
CA LEU A 50 8.82 -11.35 -1.50
C LEU A 50 8.77 -9.95 -2.08
N ARG A 51 9.80 -9.58 -2.85
CA ARG A 51 9.88 -8.29 -3.54
C ARG A 51 10.01 -8.52 -5.04
N ILE A 52 9.20 -7.83 -5.84
CA ILE A 52 9.24 -7.88 -7.31
C ILE A 52 9.23 -6.43 -7.79
N VAL A 53 10.31 -6.01 -8.44
CA VAL A 53 10.56 -4.60 -8.73
C VAL A 53 11.07 -4.45 -10.17
N TYR A 54 10.48 -3.58 -10.97
CA TYR A 54 10.92 -3.32 -12.35
C TYR A 54 10.98 -4.59 -13.23
N CYS A 55 9.95 -5.43 -13.16
CA CYS A 55 9.84 -6.66 -13.96
C CYS A 55 8.84 -6.46 -15.11
N GLU A 56 9.29 -5.77 -16.16
CA GLU A 56 8.42 -5.26 -17.24
C GLU A 56 7.64 -6.32 -18.02
N LYS A 57 8.16 -7.55 -18.15
CA LYS A 57 7.51 -8.62 -18.92
C LYS A 57 6.75 -9.63 -18.05
N LEU A 58 6.78 -9.47 -16.73
CA LEU A 58 6.20 -10.44 -15.81
C LEU A 58 4.68 -10.33 -15.82
N LYS A 59 4.01 -11.38 -16.29
CA LYS A 59 2.56 -11.40 -16.46
C LYS A 59 1.79 -11.88 -15.24
N SER A 60 2.42 -12.70 -14.40
CA SER A 60 1.72 -13.35 -13.29
C SER A 60 2.65 -13.61 -12.11
N LEU A 61 2.10 -13.50 -10.91
CA LEU A 61 2.76 -13.89 -9.66
C LEU A 61 2.88 -15.43 -9.52
N PRO A 62 3.67 -15.94 -8.55
CA PRO A 62 3.79 -17.37 -8.32
C PRO A 62 2.44 -18.02 -8.04
N GLN A 63 2.08 -19.03 -8.81
CA GLN A 63 0.85 -19.79 -8.57
C GLN A 63 0.88 -20.50 -7.22
N ARG A 64 -0.30 -20.71 -6.64
CA ARG A 64 -0.48 -21.39 -5.34
C ARG A 64 0.25 -20.72 -4.16
N MET A 65 0.52 -19.41 -4.25
CA MET A 65 1.23 -18.69 -3.17
C MET A 65 0.57 -18.85 -1.81
N HIS A 66 -0.77 -18.88 -1.75
CA HIS A 66 -1.53 -19.10 -0.52
C HIS A 66 -1.23 -20.44 0.17
N THR A 67 -0.78 -21.46 -0.57
CA THR A 67 -0.38 -22.78 -0.01
C THR A 67 1.13 -22.96 0.14
N LEU A 68 1.94 -22.34 -0.73
CA LEU A 68 3.39 -22.59 -0.78
C LEU A 68 4.21 -21.56 0.01
N LEU A 69 3.66 -20.35 0.20
CA LEU A 69 4.32 -19.24 0.87
C LEU A 69 3.66 -18.97 2.23
N THR A 70 3.45 -20.02 3.02
CA THR A 70 2.69 -19.94 4.29
C THR A 70 3.35 -19.05 5.34
N SER A 71 4.67 -18.81 5.29
CA SER A 71 5.35 -17.88 6.20
C SER A 71 5.46 -16.44 5.67
N LEU A 72 4.88 -16.14 4.50
CA LEU A 72 5.04 -14.83 3.87
C LEU A 72 4.28 -13.77 4.66
N GLN A 73 5.01 -12.74 5.07
CA GLN A 73 4.54 -11.60 5.86
C GLN A 73 4.52 -10.33 5.02
N ASP A 74 5.52 -10.14 4.15
CA ASP A 74 5.69 -8.94 3.35
C ASP A 74 5.66 -9.26 1.85
N LEU A 75 4.75 -8.61 1.12
CA LEU A 75 4.70 -8.64 -0.34
C LEU A 75 4.86 -7.22 -0.89
N TYR A 76 5.91 -7.01 -1.68
CA TYR A 76 6.22 -5.74 -2.32
C TYR A 76 6.28 -5.91 -3.83
N ILE A 77 5.43 -5.21 -4.56
CA ILE A 77 5.38 -5.22 -6.03
C ILE A 77 5.47 -3.78 -6.51
N ASP A 78 6.47 -3.48 -7.33
CA ASP A 78 6.78 -2.13 -7.79
C ASP A 78 7.13 -2.13 -9.28
N ASP A 79 6.52 -1.22 -10.03
CA ASP A 79 6.77 -1.00 -11.47
C ASP A 79 6.74 -2.33 -12.27
N CYS A 80 5.65 -3.10 -12.12
CA CYS A 80 5.41 -4.35 -12.84
C CYS A 80 4.13 -4.22 -13.70
N PRO A 81 4.22 -3.61 -14.90
CA PRO A 81 3.06 -3.16 -15.67
C PRO A 81 2.21 -4.29 -16.28
N GLU A 82 2.77 -5.49 -16.45
CA GLU A 82 2.09 -6.63 -17.08
C GLU A 82 1.34 -7.54 -16.09
N ILE A 83 1.49 -7.33 -14.78
CA ILE A 83 0.73 -8.08 -13.76
C ILE A 83 -0.67 -7.47 -13.68
N ASP A 84 -1.70 -8.28 -13.92
CA ASP A 84 -3.10 -7.84 -13.95
C ASP A 84 -3.98 -8.44 -12.84
N SER A 85 -3.47 -9.43 -12.09
CA SER A 85 -4.25 -10.16 -11.09
C SER A 85 -3.36 -10.87 -10.06
N PHE A 86 -3.93 -11.17 -8.89
CA PHE A 86 -3.36 -12.14 -7.95
C PHE A 86 -3.64 -13.58 -8.43
N PRO A 87 -2.79 -14.56 -8.09
CA PRO A 87 -2.97 -15.94 -8.55
C PRO A 87 -4.21 -16.58 -7.91
N GLU A 88 -4.67 -17.68 -8.52
CA GLU A 88 -5.83 -18.44 -8.02
C GLU A 88 -5.65 -18.85 -6.55
N GLY A 89 -6.71 -18.68 -5.76
CA GLY A 89 -6.72 -18.86 -4.31
C GLY A 89 -6.12 -17.69 -3.50
N GLY A 90 -5.63 -16.65 -4.18
CA GLY A 90 -5.31 -15.36 -3.57
C GLY A 90 -3.97 -15.31 -2.82
N LEU A 91 -3.89 -14.33 -1.91
CA LEU A 91 -2.70 -14.02 -1.11
C LEU A 91 -2.55 -14.98 0.09
N PRO A 92 -1.32 -15.18 0.61
CA PRO A 92 -1.09 -15.99 1.82
C PRO A 92 -1.76 -15.38 3.05
N THR A 93 -2.32 -16.22 3.91
CA THR A 93 -3.10 -15.79 5.09
C THR A 93 -2.26 -15.10 6.17
N ASN A 94 -0.96 -15.38 6.25
CA ASN A 94 -0.02 -14.78 7.20
C ASN A 94 0.54 -13.42 6.74
N LEU A 95 0.07 -12.90 5.61
CA LEU A 95 0.52 -11.62 5.08
C LEU A 95 0.13 -10.49 6.04
N SER A 96 1.14 -9.76 6.51
CA SER A 96 0.99 -8.61 7.40
C SER A 96 1.11 -7.28 6.67
N SER A 97 1.86 -7.26 5.57
CA SER A 97 2.13 -6.03 4.83
C SER A 97 2.09 -6.25 3.32
N LEU A 98 1.32 -5.42 2.63
CA LEU A 98 1.16 -5.43 1.18
C LEU A 98 1.48 -4.03 0.62
N TYR A 99 2.39 -3.99 -0.35
CA TYR A 99 2.81 -2.77 -1.02
C TYR A 99 2.71 -2.98 -2.52
N ILE A 100 1.82 -2.23 -3.18
CA ILE A 100 1.63 -2.26 -4.63
C ILE A 100 1.89 -0.85 -5.18
N VAL A 101 2.94 -0.70 -5.98
CA VAL A 101 3.42 0.59 -6.49
C VAL A 101 3.52 0.53 -8.01
N ASN A 102 2.93 1.51 -8.69
CA ASN A 102 2.96 1.68 -10.14
C ASN A 102 2.59 0.42 -10.96
N CYS A 103 1.67 -0.41 -10.45
CA CYS A 103 1.17 -1.61 -11.11
C CYS A 103 -0.27 -1.39 -11.60
N ASN A 104 -0.45 -0.59 -12.65
CA ASN A 104 -1.79 -0.10 -13.07
C ASN A 104 -2.77 -1.21 -13.46
N LYS A 105 -2.31 -2.25 -14.19
CA LYS A 105 -3.16 -3.39 -14.54
C LYS A 105 -3.67 -4.12 -13.30
N LEU A 106 -2.79 -4.36 -12.31
CA LEU A 106 -3.15 -4.98 -11.04
C LEU A 106 -4.07 -4.09 -10.19
N LEU A 107 -3.83 -2.78 -10.17
CA LEU A 107 -4.70 -1.81 -9.49
C LEU A 107 -6.06 -1.64 -10.19
N ALA A 108 -6.17 -2.00 -11.47
CA ALA A 108 -7.44 -1.94 -12.19
C ALA A 108 -8.49 -2.84 -11.54
N CYS A 109 -8.10 -4.05 -11.12
CA CYS A 109 -8.96 -5.09 -10.54
C CYS A 109 -8.91 -5.18 -9.01
N TRP A 110 -8.41 -4.15 -8.31
CA TRP A 110 -8.15 -4.25 -6.87
C TRP A 110 -9.30 -4.75 -5.99
N MET A 111 -10.57 -4.60 -6.41
CA MET A 111 -11.75 -5.14 -5.72
C MET A 111 -11.70 -6.67 -5.55
N GLU A 112 -10.97 -7.36 -6.42
CA GLU A 112 -10.89 -8.81 -6.49
C GLU A 112 -9.79 -9.39 -5.58
N TRP A 113 -9.01 -8.54 -4.91
CA TRP A 113 -7.86 -9.00 -4.11
C TRP A 113 -8.23 -9.75 -2.84
N GLY A 114 -9.49 -9.65 -2.38
CA GLY A 114 -9.97 -10.41 -1.21
C GLY A 114 -9.28 -10.03 0.11
N LEU A 115 -8.79 -8.79 0.25
CA LEU A 115 -8.01 -8.37 1.42
C LEU A 115 -8.76 -8.52 2.75
N GLN A 116 -10.10 -8.43 2.73
CA GLN A 116 -10.96 -8.69 3.88
C GLN A 116 -10.80 -10.09 4.49
N THR A 117 -10.24 -11.04 3.74
CA THR A 117 -10.01 -12.43 4.20
C THR A 117 -8.68 -12.62 4.91
N LEU A 118 -7.81 -11.59 4.95
CA LEU A 118 -6.46 -11.67 5.52
C LEU A 118 -6.46 -11.22 7.00
N PRO A 119 -6.43 -12.15 7.97
CA PRO A 119 -6.61 -11.83 9.39
C PRO A 119 -5.43 -11.05 9.99
N PHE A 120 -4.27 -11.12 9.34
CA PHE A 120 -3.03 -10.52 9.84
C PHE A 120 -2.61 -9.26 9.08
N LEU A 121 -3.35 -8.83 8.05
CA LEU A 121 -2.96 -7.65 7.27
C LEU A 121 -3.06 -6.40 8.15
N ARG A 122 -1.93 -5.73 8.37
CA ARG A 122 -1.80 -4.51 9.19
C ARG A 122 -1.42 -3.29 8.35
N THR A 123 -0.64 -3.48 7.30
CA THR A 123 -0.12 -2.39 6.47
C THR A 123 -0.53 -2.60 5.02
N LEU A 124 -1.14 -1.58 4.43
CA LEU A 124 -1.41 -1.53 3.00
C LEU A 124 -0.88 -0.22 2.42
N GLN A 125 0.00 -0.33 1.44
CA GLN A 125 0.38 0.78 0.57
C GLN A 125 -0.08 0.49 -0.85
N ILE A 126 -0.79 1.46 -1.42
CA ILE A 126 -1.23 1.46 -2.81
C ILE A 126 -0.79 2.76 -3.46
N ALA A 127 -0.02 2.63 -4.54
CA ALA A 127 0.46 3.74 -5.31
C ALA A 127 0.31 3.48 -6.81
N GLY A 128 -0.28 4.41 -7.53
CA GLY A 128 -0.45 4.30 -8.97
C GLY A 128 -1.07 5.58 -9.53
N ASN A 129 -1.04 5.77 -10.84
CA ASN A 129 -1.40 7.03 -11.50
C ASN A 129 -2.82 7.04 -12.10
N GLU A 130 -3.49 5.90 -12.13
CA GLU A 130 -4.74 5.67 -12.86
C GLU A 130 -5.88 5.24 -11.94
N LYS A 131 -6.60 6.19 -11.33
CA LYS A 131 -7.96 6.01 -10.79
C LYS A 131 -8.62 7.36 -10.53
N GLU A 132 -9.93 7.45 -10.76
CA GLU A 132 -10.74 8.60 -10.32
C GLU A 132 -11.44 8.37 -8.98
N ARG A 133 -11.64 7.10 -8.59
CA ARG A 133 -12.46 6.69 -7.45
C ARG A 133 -11.82 5.53 -6.70
N PHE A 134 -11.92 5.58 -5.39
CA PHE A 134 -11.59 4.49 -4.47
C PHE A 134 -12.70 3.40 -4.47
N PRO A 135 -12.45 2.16 -4.00
CA PRO A 135 -13.47 1.12 -3.83
C PRO A 135 -14.72 1.60 -3.08
N GLU A 136 -15.90 1.14 -3.50
CA GLU A 136 -17.20 1.52 -2.90
C GLU A 136 -17.73 0.51 -1.86
N GLU A 137 -17.02 -0.59 -1.62
CA GLU A 137 -17.42 -1.64 -0.67
C GLU A 137 -16.28 -1.90 0.32
N ARG A 138 -16.59 -2.56 1.45
CA ARG A 138 -15.69 -2.91 2.56
C ARG A 138 -14.56 -3.84 2.11
N PHE A 139 -13.71 -3.30 1.24
CA PHE A 139 -12.62 -3.95 0.56
C PHE A 139 -11.42 -4.13 1.49
N LEU A 140 -11.24 -3.16 2.38
CA LEU A 140 -10.14 -3.12 3.32
C LEU A 140 -10.52 -3.88 4.61
N PRO A 141 -9.63 -4.72 5.16
CA PRO A 141 -9.91 -5.41 6.41
C PRO A 141 -9.83 -4.45 7.60
N SER A 142 -10.68 -4.65 8.61
CA SER A 142 -10.70 -3.87 9.85
C SER A 142 -9.44 -4.03 10.71
N THR A 143 -8.56 -4.96 10.33
CA THR A 143 -7.28 -5.25 10.96
C THR A 143 -6.17 -4.27 10.57
N LEU A 144 -6.37 -3.46 9.51
CA LEU A 144 -5.37 -2.48 9.08
C LEU A 144 -5.12 -1.46 10.18
N THR A 145 -3.84 -1.24 10.48
CA THR A 145 -3.36 -0.18 11.38
C THR A 145 -2.70 0.96 10.61
N SER A 146 -2.21 0.70 9.39
CA SER A 146 -1.63 1.69 8.51
C SER A 146 -2.15 1.55 7.08
N LEU A 147 -2.65 2.65 6.52
CA LEU A 147 -3.09 2.76 5.13
C LEU A 147 -2.38 3.92 4.44
N GLU A 148 -1.73 3.65 3.32
CA GLU A 148 -1.03 4.64 2.52
C GLU A 148 -1.57 4.65 1.10
N ILE A 149 -2.03 5.82 0.65
CA ILE A 149 -2.58 6.05 -0.69
C ILE A 149 -1.72 7.11 -1.37
N ARG A 150 -0.96 6.70 -2.39
CA ARG A 150 0.03 7.59 -3.01
C ARG A 150 -0.18 7.72 -4.52
N GLY A 151 0.08 8.91 -5.06
CA GLY A 151 0.33 9.09 -6.49
C GLY A 151 -0.89 8.99 -7.42
N PHE A 152 -2.13 9.09 -6.91
CA PHE A 152 -3.35 9.08 -7.74
C PHE A 152 -3.83 10.51 -8.06
N PRO A 153 -3.29 11.20 -9.08
CA PRO A 153 -3.59 12.62 -9.35
C PRO A 153 -5.06 12.86 -9.70
N ASN A 154 -5.74 11.85 -10.26
CA ASN A 154 -7.13 11.95 -10.69
C ASN A 154 -8.16 11.55 -9.62
N LEU A 155 -7.71 11.06 -8.45
CA LEU A 155 -8.59 10.57 -7.39
C LEU A 155 -9.40 11.73 -6.80
N LYS A 156 -10.74 11.63 -6.86
CA LYS A 156 -11.65 12.71 -6.40
C LYS A 156 -12.19 12.48 -5.00
N SER A 157 -12.36 11.22 -4.59
CA SER A 157 -12.86 10.83 -3.27
C SER A 157 -12.21 9.54 -2.77
N LEU A 158 -12.07 9.46 -1.45
CA LEU A 158 -11.81 8.22 -0.71
C LEU A 158 -13.18 7.61 -0.35
N ASP A 159 -13.32 6.28 -0.45
CA ASP A 159 -14.51 5.44 -0.18
C ASP A 159 -15.85 6.18 0.01
N ASN A 160 -16.80 6.01 -0.91
CA ASN A 160 -18.12 6.67 -0.80
C ASN A 160 -18.98 6.14 0.37
N LYS A 161 -18.65 4.99 0.96
CA LYS A 161 -19.33 4.40 2.13
C LYS A 161 -18.58 4.62 3.46
N GLY A 162 -17.38 5.20 3.42
CA GLY A 162 -16.65 5.58 4.62
C GLY A 162 -15.62 4.56 5.13
N LEU A 163 -14.48 5.09 5.55
CA LEU A 163 -13.38 4.34 6.18
C LEU A 163 -13.64 4.02 7.66
N GLN A 164 -14.81 4.35 8.20
CA GLN A 164 -15.16 4.13 9.62
C GLN A 164 -15.11 2.66 10.05
N HIS A 165 -15.28 1.72 9.12
CA HIS A 165 -15.19 0.28 9.40
C HIS A 165 -13.77 -0.17 9.77
N LEU A 166 -12.75 0.66 9.49
CA LEU A 166 -11.35 0.39 9.83
C LEU A 166 -11.07 0.76 11.28
N THR A 167 -11.67 0.02 12.20
CA THR A 167 -11.65 0.30 13.65
C THR A 167 -10.28 0.18 14.31
N SER A 168 -9.29 -0.41 13.62
CA SER A 168 -7.91 -0.53 14.11
C SER A 168 -6.96 0.46 13.43
N LEU A 169 -7.47 1.31 12.51
CA LEU A 169 -6.61 2.17 11.70
C LEU A 169 -6.06 3.30 12.55
N GLU A 170 -4.74 3.30 12.75
CA GLU A 170 -4.03 4.29 13.55
C GLU A 170 -3.36 5.35 12.69
N THR A 171 -2.94 5.00 11.47
CA THR A 171 -2.20 5.88 10.55
C THR A 171 -2.85 5.87 9.17
N LEU A 172 -3.13 7.07 8.66
CA LEU A 172 -3.57 7.30 7.28
C LEU A 172 -2.60 8.27 6.62
N GLU A 173 -1.98 7.85 5.53
CA GLU A 173 -1.15 8.70 4.69
C GLU A 173 -1.78 8.83 3.31
N ILE A 174 -1.89 10.08 2.85
CA ILE A 174 -2.35 10.41 1.51
C ILE A 174 -1.31 11.32 0.88
N SER A 175 -0.70 10.88 -0.21
CA SER A 175 0.30 11.70 -0.92
C SER A 175 0.05 11.78 -2.42
N LYS A 176 0.43 12.91 -3.04
CA LYS A 176 0.39 13.12 -4.50
C LYS A 176 -0.98 12.81 -5.13
N CYS A 177 -2.05 13.22 -4.45
CA CYS A 177 -3.44 13.08 -4.89
C CYS A 177 -4.07 14.46 -5.18
N GLU A 178 -3.73 15.05 -6.32
CA GLU A 178 -4.01 16.46 -6.64
C GLU A 178 -5.50 16.83 -6.67
N LYS A 179 -6.35 15.95 -7.23
CA LYS A 179 -7.79 16.20 -7.37
C LYS A 179 -8.62 15.79 -6.15
N LEU A 180 -8.00 15.24 -5.11
CA LEU A 180 -8.69 14.80 -3.91
C LEU A 180 -9.09 16.01 -3.06
N LYS A 181 -10.40 16.17 -2.83
CA LYS A 181 -10.96 17.38 -2.20
C LYS A 181 -11.55 17.13 -0.82
N SER A 182 -12.00 15.92 -0.53
CA SER A 182 -12.75 15.64 0.70
C SER A 182 -12.53 14.21 1.17
N PHE A 183 -12.71 14.03 2.47
CA PHE A 183 -12.82 12.70 3.06
C PHE A 183 -14.18 12.06 2.74
N PRO A 184 -14.38 10.78 3.08
CA PRO A 184 -15.69 10.16 2.99
C PRO A 184 -16.75 10.94 3.76
N LYS A 185 -18.01 10.93 3.29
CA LYS A 185 -19.11 11.67 3.94
C LYS A 185 -19.37 11.21 5.38
N GLN A 186 -19.14 9.94 5.67
CA GLN A 186 -19.27 9.36 6.99
C GLN A 186 -18.07 9.74 7.89
N GLY A 187 -16.99 10.29 7.33
CA GLY A 187 -15.79 10.66 8.07
C GLY A 187 -14.75 9.53 8.18
N LEU A 188 -13.69 9.84 8.92
CA LEU A 188 -12.56 8.95 9.20
C LEU A 188 -12.82 8.12 10.48
N PRO A 189 -12.16 6.96 10.66
CA PRO A 189 -12.32 6.16 11.87
C PRO A 189 -11.82 6.91 13.12
N SER A 190 -12.44 6.62 14.27
CA SER A 190 -12.09 7.23 15.57
C SER A 190 -10.78 6.70 16.15
N SER A 191 -10.29 5.55 15.67
CA SER A 191 -8.99 4.98 16.04
C SER A 191 -7.80 5.75 15.47
N LEU A 192 -8.05 6.69 14.55
CA LEU A 192 -7.01 7.35 13.79
C LEU A 192 -6.21 8.30 14.68
N SER A 193 -4.94 7.98 14.87
CA SER A 193 -3.99 8.74 15.70
C SER A 193 -3.16 9.75 14.88
N ARG A 194 -2.91 9.41 13.61
CA ARG A 194 -1.98 10.10 12.73
C ARG A 194 -2.55 10.22 11.33
N LEU A 195 -2.55 11.45 10.81
CA LEU A 195 -2.93 11.77 9.45
C LEU A 195 -1.80 12.54 8.76
N TYR A 196 -1.28 11.98 7.68
CA TYR A 196 -0.24 12.59 6.87
C TYR A 196 -0.82 12.95 5.50
N ILE A 197 -0.67 14.21 5.10
CA ILE A 197 -1.14 14.72 3.80
C ILE A 197 0.00 15.42 3.09
N GLU A 198 0.48 14.86 1.98
CA GLU A 198 1.61 15.42 1.24
C GLU A 198 1.28 15.66 -0.22
N GLU A 199 1.70 16.80 -0.77
CA GLU A 199 1.51 17.10 -2.20
C GLU A 199 0.04 16.94 -2.64
N CYS A 200 -0.91 17.24 -1.74
CA CYS A 200 -2.35 17.18 -1.96
C CYS A 200 -2.98 18.57 -1.74
N PRO A 201 -2.76 19.52 -2.67
CA PRO A 201 -3.02 20.95 -2.43
C PRO A 201 -4.48 21.25 -2.11
N LEU A 202 -5.44 20.56 -2.76
CA LEU A 202 -6.86 20.77 -2.54
C LEU A 202 -7.32 20.26 -1.17
N LEU A 203 -6.88 19.06 -0.77
CA LEU A 203 -7.21 18.49 0.52
C LEU A 203 -6.54 19.27 1.66
N LYS A 204 -5.23 19.58 1.55
CA LYS A 204 -4.48 20.39 2.52
C LYS A 204 -5.17 21.72 2.79
N LYS A 205 -5.53 22.47 1.74
CA LYS A 205 -6.24 23.76 1.88
C LYS A 205 -7.58 23.61 2.63
N ARG A 206 -8.27 22.49 2.46
CA ARG A 206 -9.58 22.24 3.09
C ARG A 206 -9.46 21.65 4.50
N CYS A 207 -8.29 21.18 4.91
CA CYS A 207 -7.98 20.70 6.26
C CYS A 207 -7.39 21.79 7.16
N GLN A 208 -7.38 23.07 6.74
CA GLN A 208 -6.88 24.17 7.56
C GLN A 208 -7.61 24.24 8.91
N ARG A 209 -6.84 24.39 9.99
CA ARG A 209 -7.36 24.48 11.37
C ARG A 209 -8.45 25.54 11.49
N ASP A 210 -9.58 25.16 12.07
CA ASP A 210 -10.75 25.98 12.43
C ASP A 210 -11.45 26.73 11.27
N LYS A 211 -10.94 26.62 10.03
CA LYS A 211 -11.47 27.33 8.85
C LYS A 211 -11.76 26.40 7.68
N GLY A 212 -11.07 25.26 7.62
CA GLY A 212 -11.17 24.30 6.55
C GLY A 212 -12.51 23.55 6.57
N LYS A 213 -13.11 23.36 5.39
CA LYS A 213 -14.38 22.60 5.25
C LYS A 213 -14.26 21.14 5.70
N GLU A 214 -13.06 20.57 5.67
CA GLU A 214 -12.78 19.20 6.12
C GLU A 214 -12.24 19.17 7.56
N TRP A 215 -12.01 20.32 8.21
CA TRP A 215 -11.49 20.36 9.57
C TRP A 215 -12.31 19.54 10.57
N PRO A 216 -13.67 19.59 10.57
CA PRO A 216 -14.47 18.75 11.47
C PRO A 216 -14.29 17.24 11.26
N ASN A 217 -13.83 16.80 10.07
CA ASN A 217 -13.58 15.38 9.77
C ASN A 217 -12.23 14.89 10.30
N VAL A 218 -11.34 15.80 10.69
CA VAL A 218 -9.97 15.49 11.12
C VAL A 218 -9.65 16.03 12.50
N SER A 219 -10.48 16.89 13.08
CA SER A 219 -10.22 17.58 14.36
C SER A 219 -10.09 16.65 15.56
N HIS A 220 -10.58 15.40 15.46
CA HIS A 220 -10.40 14.37 16.50
C HIS A 220 -9.05 13.67 16.45
N ILE A 221 -8.24 13.92 15.41
CA ILE A 221 -6.97 13.23 15.17
C ILE A 221 -5.85 13.96 15.93
N PRO A 222 -5.13 13.29 16.84
CA PRO A 222 -4.06 13.87 17.65
C PRO A 222 -2.95 14.56 16.87
N CYS A 223 -2.53 13.94 15.77
CA CYS A 223 -1.39 14.39 14.99
C CYS A 223 -1.77 14.45 13.50
N ILE A 224 -1.82 15.68 12.97
CA ILE A 224 -2.01 15.94 11.55
C ILE A 224 -0.77 16.63 11.04
N ALA A 225 -0.12 16.08 10.03
CA ALA A 225 1.06 16.70 9.45
C ALA A 225 0.96 16.81 7.93
N PHE A 226 1.46 17.92 7.41
CA PHE A 226 1.44 18.25 6.00
C PHE A 226 2.85 18.44 5.46
N ASP A 227 3.09 17.90 4.26
CA ASP A 227 4.33 18.08 3.48
C ASP A 227 5.62 17.82 4.31
N ILE A 228 5.62 16.77 5.16
CA ILE A 228 6.72 16.50 6.10
C ILE A 228 8.05 16.17 5.43
N HIS A 229 8.02 15.73 4.17
CA HIS A 229 9.21 15.50 3.37
C HIS A 229 9.82 16.78 2.75
N TYR A 230 9.17 17.94 2.92
CA TYR A 230 9.66 19.25 2.47
C TYR A 230 9.77 20.20 3.68
N PRO A 231 10.93 20.27 4.36
CA PRO A 231 11.11 20.98 5.62
C PRO A 231 10.63 22.44 5.62
N GLU A 232 10.69 23.11 4.46
CA GLU A 232 10.27 24.49 4.28
C GLU A 232 8.74 24.69 4.30
N ASN A 233 7.97 23.61 4.06
CA ASN A 233 6.51 23.63 3.93
C ASN A 233 5.81 22.76 5.00
N THR A 234 6.58 22.19 5.93
CA THR A 234 6.07 21.32 6.98
C THR A 234 5.13 22.08 7.90
N GLU A 235 3.88 21.62 7.97
CA GLU A 235 2.89 22.12 8.93
C GLU A 235 2.45 20.93 9.79
N VAL A 236 2.62 21.03 11.11
CA VAL A 236 2.16 20.02 12.06
C VAL A 236 1.10 20.65 12.95
N ILE A 237 -0.09 20.07 12.94
CA ILE A 237 -1.20 20.43 13.81
C ILE A 237 -1.35 19.34 14.86
N LEU A 238 -1.20 19.75 16.12
CA LEU A 238 -1.50 18.93 17.29
C LEU A 238 -2.84 19.39 17.85
N SER A 239 -3.73 18.44 18.12
CA SER A 239 -5.05 18.67 18.73
C SER A 239 -4.96 18.72 20.25
#